data_AF-K7L2F3-F1
#
_entry.id   AF-K7L2F3-F1
#
_cell.length_a   1.000
_cell.length_b   1.000
_cell.length_c   1.000
_cell.angle_alpha   90.00
_cell.angle_beta   90.00
_cell.angle_gamma   90.00
#
_symmetry.space_group_name_H-M   'P 1'
#
loop_
_entity.id
_entity.type
_entity.pdbx_description
1 polymer ?
#
loop_
_entity_poly.entity_id
_entity_poly.type
_entity_poly.pdbx_seq_one_letter_code
_entity_poly.pdbx_strand_id
1 'polypeptide(L)'
;MHSCTKEFSWIGLPWACKKRRKHYQAYKRNGFQISLKDKHVVAYLEDLYEDSRGNKMVVVCWFHKIDEVGIALPHSFSDREVFFSLYL
;
A
#
# COMPACT_ATOMS: atom_id res chain seq x y z
N MET A 1 -12.79 25.99 6.90
CA MET A 1 -12.79 24.51 6.81
C MET A 1 -12.00 24.12 5.57
N HIS A 2 -10.83 23.52 5.71
CA HIS A 2 -10.12 23.00 4.53
C HIS A 2 -10.93 21.82 3.98
N SER A 3 -11.58 22.04 2.84
CA SER A 3 -12.16 20.99 2.02
C SER A 3 -11.03 20.03 1.68
N CYS A 4 -10.97 18.87 2.33
CA CYS A 4 -10.08 17.79 1.92
C CYS A 4 -10.65 17.22 0.61
N THR A 5 -10.44 17.94 -0.48
CA THR A 5 -10.79 17.48 -1.82
C THR A 5 -9.98 16.22 -2.08
N LYS A 6 -10.70 15.12 -2.28
CA LYS A 6 -10.18 13.76 -2.51
C LYS A 6 -9.56 13.66 -3.91
N GLU A 7 -8.60 14.52 -4.23
CA GLU A 7 -7.90 14.46 -5.49
C GLU A 7 -7.14 13.14 -5.56
N PHE A 8 -7.53 12.31 -6.53
CA PHE A 8 -6.88 11.04 -6.82
C PHE A 8 -6.73 10.90 -8.33
N SER A 9 -5.53 10.56 -8.78
CA SER A 9 -5.27 10.22 -10.18
C SER A 9 -4.28 9.07 -10.29
N TRP A 10 -4.51 8.17 -11.24
CA TRP A 10 -3.51 7.18 -11.62
C TRP A 10 -2.32 7.84 -12.33
N ILE A 11 -1.14 7.25 -12.19
CA ILE A 11 0.08 7.68 -12.87
C ILE A 11 0.59 6.52 -13.72
N GLY A 12 0.94 6.83 -14.97
CA GLY A 12 1.44 5.87 -15.95
C GLY A 12 0.35 5.25 -16.82
N LEU A 13 0.77 4.47 -17.82
CA LEU A 13 -0.13 3.75 -18.71
C LEU A 13 -0.65 2.49 -18.01
N PRO A 14 -1.97 2.23 -18.05
CA PRO A 14 -2.51 1.01 -17.48
C PRO A 14 -2.08 -0.19 -18.32
N TRP A 15 -1.84 -1.32 -17.65
CA TRP A 15 -1.79 -2.63 -18.31
C TRP A 15 -2.98 -3.48 -17.87
N ALA A 16 -3.59 -4.18 -18.83
CA ALA A 16 -4.75 -5.01 -18.56
C ALA A 16 -4.33 -6.45 -18.25
N CYS A 17 -4.96 -7.07 -17.26
CA CYS A 17 -4.79 -8.50 -16.98
C CYS A 17 -6.01 -9.31 -17.43
N LYS A 18 -5.89 -10.65 -17.42
CA LYS A 18 -6.98 -11.58 -17.77
C LYS A 18 -8.26 -11.36 -16.94
N LYS A 19 -8.14 -10.80 -15.73
CA LYS A 19 -9.28 -10.49 -14.84
C LYS A 19 -9.97 -9.15 -15.15
N ARG A 20 -9.69 -8.52 -16.30
CA ARG A 20 -10.23 -7.21 -16.71
C ARG A 20 -9.95 -6.09 -15.70
N ARG A 21 -8.81 -6.17 -15.00
CA ARG A 21 -8.29 -5.10 -14.14
C ARG A 21 -7.29 -4.26 -14.92
N LYS A 22 -7.27 -2.95 -14.67
CA LYS A 22 -6.25 -2.03 -15.21
C LYS A 22 -5.25 -1.73 -14.10
N HIS A 23 -4.04 -2.19 -14.25
CA HIS A 23 -3.00 -2.06 -13.24
C HIS A 23 -2.11 -0.84 -13.52
N TYR A 24 -1.64 -0.19 -12.47
CA TYR A 24 -0.88 1.06 -12.51
C TYR A 24 0.39 0.96 -11.67
N GLN A 25 1.37 1.81 -11.98
CA GLN A 25 2.66 1.82 -11.26
C GLN A 25 2.64 2.75 -10.05
N ALA A 26 1.79 3.78 -10.07
CA ALA A 26 1.67 4.78 -9.02
C ALA A 26 0.31 5.49 -9.05
N TYR A 27 0.00 6.20 -7.99
CA TYR A 27 -1.11 7.15 -7.93
C TYR A 27 -0.68 8.46 -7.28
N LYS A 28 -1.38 9.54 -7.58
CA LYS A 28 -1.28 10.82 -6.87
C LYS A 28 -2.50 10.97 -5.98
N ARG A 29 -2.29 11.34 -4.72
CA ARG A 29 -3.37 11.71 -3.80
C ARG A 29 -2.99 12.94 -2.99
N ASN A 30 -3.84 13.97 -3.01
CA ASN A 30 -3.63 15.20 -2.25
C ASN A 30 -2.23 15.81 -2.46
N GLY A 31 -1.72 15.79 -3.69
CA GLY A 31 -0.37 16.28 -4.01
C GLY A 31 0.75 15.24 -3.88
N PHE A 32 0.56 14.17 -3.10
CA PHE A 32 1.58 13.13 -2.88
C PHE A 32 1.51 12.04 -3.94
N GLN A 33 2.65 11.70 -4.54
CA GLN A 33 2.79 10.55 -5.42
C GLN A 33 3.21 9.33 -4.58
N ILE A 34 2.54 8.20 -4.81
CA ILE A 34 2.80 6.93 -4.16
C ILE A 34 2.94 5.84 -5.22
N SER A 35 4.07 5.12 -5.22
CA SER A 35 4.44 4.09 -6.19
C SER A 35 4.46 2.69 -5.58
N LEU A 36 4.37 1.63 -6.40
CA LEU A 36 4.48 0.24 -5.94
C LEU A 36 5.79 -0.07 -5.19
N LYS A 37 6.83 0.74 -5.39
CA LYS A 37 8.13 0.55 -4.72
C LYS A 37 8.23 1.30 -3.38
N ASP A 38 7.21 2.07 -3.03
CA ASP A 38 7.22 2.86 -1.80
C ASP A 38 6.93 1.94 -0.62
N LYS A 39 7.91 1.85 0.27
CA LYS A 39 7.80 1.12 1.53
C LYS A 39 7.42 2.12 2.62
N HIS A 40 6.20 2.01 3.11
CA HIS A 40 5.77 2.76 4.28
C HIS A 40 5.96 1.89 5.52
N VAL A 41 6.21 2.52 6.67
CA VAL A 41 6.45 1.82 7.96
C VAL A 41 5.34 0.82 8.29
N VAL A 42 4.12 1.07 7.78
CA VAL A 42 2.93 0.29 8.09
C VAL A 42 2.64 -0.80 7.04
N ALA A 43 3.02 -0.59 5.77
CA ALA A 43 2.75 -1.54 4.70
C ALA A 43 3.61 -1.33 3.44
N TYR A 44 3.74 -2.38 2.66
CA TYR A 44 4.26 -2.36 1.29
C TYR A 44 3.12 -2.49 0.27
N LEU A 45 3.23 -1.80 -0.87
CA LEU A 45 2.24 -1.83 -1.94
C LEU A 45 2.55 -2.96 -2.93
N GLU A 46 1.68 -3.96 -3.00
CA GLU A 46 1.85 -5.10 -3.89
C GLU A 46 1.25 -4.84 -5.28
N ASP A 47 0.06 -4.23 -5.33
CA ASP A 47 -0.64 -3.96 -6.58
C ASP A 47 -1.53 -2.72 -6.47
N LEU A 48 -1.71 -2.04 -7.60
CA LEU A 48 -2.53 -0.85 -7.76
C LEU A 48 -3.37 -1.07 -9.01
N TYR A 49 -4.69 -1.17 -8.86
CA TYR A 49 -5.52 -1.45 -10.01
C TYR A 49 -6.91 -0.83 -9.94
N GLU A 50 -7.51 -0.63 -11.10
CA GLU A 50 -8.93 -0.37 -11.25
C GLU A 50 -9.65 -1.69 -11.52
N ASP A 51 -10.66 -2.01 -10.72
CA ASP A 51 -11.47 -3.21 -10.91
C ASP A 51 -12.46 -3.05 -12.08
N SER A 52 -13.20 -4.12 -12.39
CA SER A 52 -14.17 -4.10 -13.50
C SER A 52 -15.35 -3.16 -13.29
N ARG A 53 -15.55 -2.63 -12.08
CA ARG A 53 -16.59 -1.67 -11.71
C ARG A 53 -16.06 -0.22 -11.69
N GLY A 54 -14.78 0.00 -11.99
CA GLY A 54 -14.15 1.32 -11.93
C GLY A 54 -13.67 1.72 -10.53
N ASN A 55 -13.67 0.80 -9.56
CA ASN A 55 -13.17 1.09 -8.22
C ASN A 55 -11.64 1.10 -8.22
N LYS A 56 -11.05 2.05 -7.51
CA LYS A 56 -9.60 2.15 -7.29
C LYS A 56 -9.20 1.26 -6.13
N MET A 57 -8.36 0.29 -6.41
CA MET A 57 -7.94 -0.75 -5.48
C MET A 57 -6.44 -0.64 -5.20
N VAL A 58 -6.08 -0.94 -3.96
CA VAL A 58 -4.71 -1.01 -3.50
C VAL A 58 -4.56 -2.33 -2.77
N VAL A 59 -3.63 -3.17 -3.21
CA VAL A 59 -3.24 -4.38 -2.50
C VAL A 59 -1.99 -4.04 -1.70
N VAL A 60 -2.05 -4.33 -0.41
CA VAL A 60 -0.95 -4.08 0.53
C VAL A 60 -0.55 -5.36 1.24
N CYS A 61 0.74 -5.49 1.50
CA CYS A 61 1.23 -6.40 2.51
C CYS A 61 1.55 -5.59 3.77
N TRP A 62 0.88 -5.90 4.87
CA TRP A 62 1.04 -5.20 6.15
C TRP A 62 2.32 -5.65 6.85
N PHE A 63 2.94 -4.71 7.55
CA PHE A 63 3.95 -5.02 8.53
C PHE A 63 3.34 -5.02 9.93
N HIS A 64 3.84 -5.90 10.79
CA HIS A 64 3.49 -5.93 12.21
C HIS A 64 4.61 -5.30 13.03
N LYS A 65 4.25 -4.56 14.08
CA LYS A 65 5.22 -4.18 15.08
C LYS A 65 5.58 -5.39 15.96
N ILE A 66 6.74 -5.32 16.59
CA ILE A 66 7.26 -6.42 17.41
C ILE A 66 6.35 -6.76 18.61
N ASP A 67 5.62 -5.78 19.14
CA ASP A 67 4.68 -5.94 20.24
C ASP A 67 3.32 -6.53 19.79
N GLU A 68 3.06 -6.59 18.49
CA GLU A 68 1.82 -7.17 17.92
C GLU A 68 1.95 -8.68 17.60
N VAL A 69 3.17 -9.20 17.50
CA VAL A 69 3.43 -10.59 17.02
C VAL A 69 3.47 -11.64 18.14
N GLY A 70 3.24 -11.27 19.40
CA GLY A 70 3.19 -12.21 20.53
C GLY A 70 4.53 -12.93 20.81
N ILE A 71 5.63 -12.44 20.26
CA ILE A 71 6.98 -12.96 20.49
C ILE A 71 7.54 -12.35 21.78
N ALA A 72 8.33 -13.11 22.53
CA ALA A 72 9.08 -12.57 23.65
C ALA A 72 10.01 -11.45 23.14
N LEU A 73 9.75 -10.21 23.54
CA LEU A 73 10.52 -9.06 23.12
C LEU A 73 11.97 -9.20 23.63
N PRO A 74 12.98 -9.04 22.76
CA PRO A 74 14.36 -8.99 23.22
C PRO A 74 14.55 -7.74 24.11
N HIS A 75 15.52 -7.78 25.02
CA HIS A 75 15.80 -6.64 25.91
C HIS A 75 16.17 -5.35 25.16
N SER A 76 16.59 -5.48 23.90
CA SER A 76 16.83 -4.37 22.99
C SER A 76 16.10 -4.64 21.67
N PHE A 77 15.02 -3.91 21.42
CA PHE A 77 14.40 -3.78 20.10
C PHE A 77 14.26 -2.29 19.77
N SER A 78 14.11 -1.98 18.49
CA SER A 78 13.84 -0.61 18.04
C SER A 78 12.34 -0.40 17.85
N ASP A 79 11.81 0.73 18.30
CA ASP A 79 10.40 1.12 18.03
C ASP A 79 10.09 1.30 16.54
N ARG A 80 11.12 1.28 15.68
CA ARG A 80 11.01 1.34 14.22
C ARG A 80 11.09 -0.03 13.54
N GLU A 81 11.36 -1.08 14.31
CA GLU A 81 11.45 -2.44 13.78
C GLU A 81 10.06 -2.98 13.46
N VAL A 82 9.92 -3.56 12.28
CA VAL A 82 8.67 -4.13 11.80
C VAL A 82 8.92 -5.47 11.14
N PHE A 83 7.99 -6.40 11.31
CA PHE A 83 8.04 -7.76 10.81
C PHE A 83 7.11 -7.91 9.60
N PHE A 84 7.62 -8.56 8.56
CA PHE A 84 6.82 -8.88 7.38
C PHE A 84 5.96 -10.11 7.66
N SER A 85 4.64 -9.97 7.47
CA SER A 85 3.72 -11.10 7.56
C SER A 85 3.64 -11.80 6.21
N LEU A 86 4.25 -12.98 6.09
CA LEU A 86 3.98 -13.90 4.97
C LEU A 86 2.67 -14.65 5.27
N TYR A 87 1.52 -13.98 5.15
CA TYR A 87 0.24 -14.70 5.06
C TYR A 87 -0.18 -14.83 3.59
N LEU A 88 -0.03 -16.06 3.10
CA LEU A 88 -0.88 -16.65 2.06
C LEU A 88 -2.28 -16.93 2.63
#